data_AF-A0A519WM45-F1
#
_entry.id   AF-A0A519WM45-F1
#
_cell.length_a   1.000
_cell.length_b   1.000
_cell.length_c   1.000
_cell.angle_alpha   90.00
_cell.angle_beta   90.00
_cell.angle_gamma   90.00
#
_symmetry.space_group_name_H-M   'P 1'
#
loop_
_entity.id
_entity.type
_entity.pdbx_description
1 polymer ?
#
loop_
_entity_poly.entity_id
_entity_poly.type
_entity_poly.pdbx_seq_one_letter_code
_entity_poly.pdbx_strand_id
1 'polypeptide(L)' 'MYLIETKFIGAFPDGDKLVEISMANGGGGGGYMIMVDRFYWGKILKQLGGWRVVFQLPNDQYSAGDLEPLLDLVNSQTID' A
#
# COMPACT_ATOMS: atom_id res chain seq x y z
N MET A 1 0.46 -10.99 13.68
CA MET A 1 0.82 -9.57 13.91
C MET A 1 0.42 -8.84 12.65
N TYR A 2 -0.27 -7.71 12.77
CA TYR A 2 -0.72 -6.93 11.62
C TYR A 2 0.14 -5.67 11.53
N LEU A 3 0.48 -5.25 10.31
CA LEU A 3 1.12 -3.97 10.08
C LEU A 3 0.16 -2.86 10.56
N ILE A 4 0.48 -2.18 11.65
CA ILE A 4 -0.36 -1.07 12.13
C ILE A 4 -0.18 0.12 11.19
N GLU A 5 1.09 0.47 10.94
CA GLU A 5 1.49 1.59 10.12
C GLU A 5 2.97 1.45 9.69
N THR A 6 3.29 1.87 8.47
CA THR A 6 4.68 2.13 8.02
C THR A 6 4.73 3.40 7.18
N LYS A 7 5.85 4.11 7.25
CA LYS A 7 6.11 5.37 6.55
C LYS A 7 7.47 5.31 5.88
N PHE A 8 7.55 5.72 4.62
CA PHE A 8 8.80 5.79 3.88
C PHE A 8 8.73 6.86 2.78
N ILE A 9 9.88 7.21 2.23
CA ILE A 9 9.97 8.12 1.08
C ILE A 9 9.93 7.29 -0.19
N GLY A 10 8.94 7.53 -1.05
CA GLY A 10 8.84 6.94 -2.37
C GLY A 10 9.29 7.93 -3.44
N ALA A 11 9.99 7.45 -4.46
CA ALA A 11 10.36 8.25 -5.63
C ALA A 11 9.19 8.30 -6.63
N PHE A 12 8.69 9.49 -6.94
CA PHE A 12 7.65 9.72 -7.95
C PHE A 12 8.20 10.58 -9.11
N PRO A 13 7.53 10.59 -10.28
CA PRO A 13 7.98 11.39 -11.43
C PRO A 13 8.10 12.90 -11.15
N ASP A 14 7.34 13.42 -10.20
CA ASP A 14 7.33 14.82 -9.78
C ASP A 14 8.11 15.08 -8.48
N GLY A 15 8.84 14.08 -7.98
CA GLY A 15 9.73 14.20 -6.83
C GLY A 15 9.52 13.15 -5.76
N ASP A 16 10.32 13.22 -4.71
CA ASP A 16 10.20 12.35 -3.54
C ASP A 16 8.96 12.71 -2.72
N LYS A 17 8.16 11.70 -2.35
CA LYS A 17 6.91 11.88 -1.60
C LYS A 17 6.87 11.00 -0.37
N LEU A 18 6.20 11.48 0.68
CA LEU A 18 5.93 10.67 1.86
C LEU A 18 4.83 9.66 1.55
N VAL A 19 5.17 8.38 1.60
CA VAL A 19 4.23 7.28 1.50
C VAL A 19 3.94 6.74 2.89
N GLU A 20 2.66 6.62 3.23
CA GLU A 20 2.18 5.99 4.46
C GLU A 20 1.27 4.83 4.10
N ILE A 21 1.52 3.68 4.72
CA ILE A 21 0.64 2.51 4.67
C ILE A 21 0.13 2.25 6.06
N SER A 22 -1.17 2.22 6.24
CA SER A 22 -1.79 1.98 7.56
C SER A 22 -3.06 1.16 7.45
N MET A 23 -3.40 0.45 8.53
CA MET A 23 -4.69 -0.22 8.62
C MET A 23 -5.82 0.82 8.64
N ALA A 24 -6.90 0.54 7.89
CA ALA A 24 -8.11 1.35 7.95
C ALA A 24 -8.71 1.28 9.37
N ASN A 25 -8.83 2.42 10.05
CA ASN A 25 -9.49 2.49 11.36
C ASN A 25 -10.92 1.93 11.27
N GLY A 26 -11.19 0.83 12.00
CA GLY A 26 -12.51 0.19 12.07
C GLY A 26 -12.81 -0.87 11.00
N GLY A 27 -11.87 -1.19 10.10
CA GLY A 27 -12.08 -2.16 9.03
C GLY A 27 -11.69 -3.58 9.41
N GLY A 28 -12.67 -4.44 9.73
CA GLY A 28 -12.48 -5.90 9.89
C GLY A 28 -12.13 -6.66 8.60
N GLY A 29 -11.56 -5.99 7.59
CA GLY A 29 -11.44 -6.47 6.22
C GLY A 29 -10.02 -6.35 5.66
N GLY A 30 -9.03 -6.90 6.35
CA GLY A 30 -7.73 -7.34 5.80
C GLY A 30 -7.08 -6.47 4.71
N GLY A 31 -7.02 -5.15 4.91
CA GLY A 31 -6.50 -4.23 3.92
C GLY A 31 -5.82 -3.00 4.52
N TYR A 32 -4.88 -2.45 3.78
CA TYR A 32 -4.08 -1.29 4.17
C TYR A 32 -4.36 -0.12 3.23
N MET A 33 -4.52 1.08 3.76
CA MET A 33 -4.63 2.30 2.96
C MET A 33 -3.24 2.74 2.52
N ILE A 34 -3.13 3.31 1.32
CA ILE A 34 -1.92 3.97 0.83
C ILE A 34 -2.22 5.47 0.77
N MET A 35 -1.48 6.23 1.55
CA MET A 35 -1.51 7.69 1.53
C MET A 35 -0.20 8.21 0.94
N VAL A 36 -0.28 9.17 0.03
CA VAL A 36 0.89 9.85 -0.55
C VAL A 36 0.75 11.34 -0.26
N ASP A 37 1.72 11.94 0.43
CA ASP A 37 1.69 13.33 0.91
C ASP A 37 0.37 13.70 1.61
N ARG A 38 -0.14 12.77 2.44
CA ARG A 38 -1.41 12.87 3.19
C ARG A 38 -2.68 12.83 2.34
N PHE A 39 -2.58 12.52 1.05
CA PHE A 39 -3.73 12.26 0.19
C PHE A 39 -3.96 10.77 0.01
N TYR A 40 -5.22 10.34 0.06
CA TYR A 40 -5.57 8.96 -0.23
C TYR A 40 -5.21 8.64 -1.68
N TRP A 41 -4.48 7.56 -1.88
CA TRP A 41 -3.97 7.17 -3.19
C TRP A 41 -4.48 5.80 -3.62
N GLY A 42 -4.76 4.93 -2.66
CA GLY A 42 -5.28 3.59 -2.93
C GLY A 42 -5.27 2.71 -1.70
N LYS A 43 -5.34 1.41 -1.94
CA LYS A 43 -5.32 0.39 -0.88
C LYS A 43 -4.63 -0.89 -1.33
N ILE A 44 -4.06 -1.60 -0.37
CA ILE A 44 -3.53 -2.95 -0.50
C ILE A 44 -4.57 -3.91 0.10
N LEU A 45 -4.99 -4.92 -0.65
CA LEU A 45 -6.05 -5.85 -0.25
C LEU A 45 -5.63 -7.30 -0.51
N LYS A 46 -5.99 -8.21 0.40
CA LYS A 46 -5.86 -9.65 0.17
C LYS A 46 -7.00 -10.09 -0.76
N GLN A 47 -6.68 -10.46 -2.01
CA GLN A 47 -7.63 -10.92 -3.02
C GLN A 47 -7.08 -12.13 -3.77
N LEU A 48 -7.94 -13.11 -4.07
CA LEU A 48 -7.60 -14.28 -4.89
C LEU A 48 -6.33 -15.03 -4.43
N GLY A 49 -6.11 -15.11 -3.12
CA GLY A 49 -4.96 -15.82 -2.54
C GLY A 49 -3.67 -15.01 -2.39
N GLY A 50 -3.67 -13.70 -2.68
CA GLY A 50 -2.48 -12.85 -2.50
C GLY A 50 -2.80 -11.38 -2.23
N TRP A 51 -1.77 -10.61 -1.87
CA TRP A 51 -1.88 -9.15 -1.71
C TRP A 51 -1.86 -8.45 -3.06
N ARG A 52 -2.69 -7.42 -3.23
CA ARG A 52 -2.74 -6.61 -4.45
C ARG A 52 -2.94 -5.14 -4.12
N VAL A 53 -2.32 -4.27 -4.92
CA VAL A 53 -2.54 -2.83 -4.86
C VAL A 53 -3.71 -2.44 -5.77
N VAL A 54 -4.60 -1.60 -5.25
CA VAL A 54 -5.72 -1.01 -5.98
C VAL A 54 -5.67 0.50 -5.79
N PHE A 55 -5.43 1.23 -6.89
CA PHE A 55 -5.38 2.69 -6.87
C PHE A 55 -6.78 3.31 -6.89
N GLN A 56 -6.91 4.50 -6.30
CA GLN A 56 -8.14 5.29 -6.34
C GLN A 56 -8.46 5.75 -7.77
N LEU A 57 -7.42 6.16 -8.50
CA LEU A 57 -7.49 6.60 -9.89
C LEU A 57 -6.66 5.65 -10.77
N PRO A 58 -7.00 5.47 -12.05
CA PRO A 58 -6.14 4.76 -12.99
C PRO A 58 -4.73 5.33 -12.94
N ASN A 59 -3.74 4.43 -12.83
CA ASN A 59 -2.33 4.79 -12.77
C ASN A 59 -1.56 3.88 -13.74
N ASP A 60 -0.88 4.50 -14.70
CA ASP A 60 -0.03 3.87 -15.70
C ASP A 60 1.48 4.08 -15.42
N GLN A 61 1.81 4.80 -14.34
CA GLN A 61 3.18 5.12 -13.94
C GLN A 61 3.87 3.96 -13.24
N TYR A 62 3.10 3.04 -12.65
CA TYR A 62 3.63 1.91 -11.88
C TYR A 62 3.13 0.59 -12.43
N SER A 63 4.08 -0.30 -12.73
CA SER A 63 3.80 -1.67 -13.12
C SER A 63 3.59 -2.56 -11.89
N ALA A 64 3.13 -3.80 -12.11
CA ALA A 64 3.05 -4.79 -11.04
C ALA A 64 4.41 -5.07 -10.37
N GLY A 65 5.51 -5.01 -11.13
CA GLY A 65 6.86 -5.24 -10.61
C GLY A 65 7.34 -4.11 -9.71
N ASP A 66 6.97 -2.86 -10.00
CA ASP A 66 7.32 -1.70 -9.17
C ASP A 66 6.64 -1.74 -7.80
N LEU A 67 5.52 -2.47 -7.70
CA LEU A 67 4.72 -2.60 -6.50
C LEU A 67 5.04 -3.85 -5.68
N GLU A 68 5.79 -4.82 -6.22
CA GLU A 68 6.18 -6.04 -5.51
C GLU A 68 6.89 -5.75 -4.17
N PRO A 69 7.87 -4.84 -4.07
CA PRO A 69 8.52 -4.54 -2.79
C PRO A 69 7.54 -4.06 -1.71
N LEU A 70 6.47 -3.38 -2.13
CA LEU A 70 5.41 -2.91 -1.26
C LEU A 70 4.57 -4.08 -0.72
N LEU A 71 4.24 -5.03 -1.62
CA LEU A 71 3.48 -6.23 -1.28
C LEU A 71 4.29 -7.16 -0.38
N ASP A 72 5.60 -7.31 -0.62
CA ASP A 72 6.51 -8.08 0.22
C ASP A 72 6.64 -7.48 1.63
N LEU A 73 6.69 -6.16 1.74
CA LEU A 73 6.69 -5.47 3.03
C LEU A 73 5.42 -5.79 3.82
N VAL A 74 4.26 -5.73 3.16
CA VAL A 74 2.98 -6.10 3.80
C VAL A 74 2.94 -7.58 4.18
N ASN A 75 3.43 -8.46 3.30
CA ASN A 75 3.42 -9.90 3.52
C ASN A 75 4.33 -10.32 4.68
N SER A 76 5.53 -9.75 4.76
CA SER A 76 6.50 -10.03 5.83
C SER A 76 6.07 -9.53 7.20
N GLN A 77 5.22 -8.50 7.25
CA GLN A 77 4.70 -7.94 8.51
C GLN A 77 3.33 -8.48 8.91
N THR A 78 2.66 -9.24 8.04
CA THR A 78 1.40 -9.90 8.36
C THR A 78 1.68 -11.35 8.74
N ILE A 79 1.53 -11.69 10.03
CA ILE A 79 1.51 -13.10 10.46
C ILE A 79 0.05 -13.54 10.38
N ASP A 80 -0.26 -14.46 9.45
CA ASP A 80 -1.56 -15.14 9.32
C ASP A 80 -1.93 -15.91 10.61
#